data_AF-A0A2W1HGW1-F1
#
_entry.id   AF-A0A2W1HGW1-F1
#
_cell.length_a   1.000
_cell.length_b   1.000
_cell.length_c   1.000
_cell.angle_alpha   90.00
_cell.angle_beta   90.00
_cell.angle_gamma   90.00
#
_symmetry.space_group_name_H-M   'P 1'
#
loop_
_entity.id
_entity.type
_entity.pdbx_description
1 polymer ?
#
loop_
_entity_poly.entity_id
_entity_poly.type
_entity_poly.pdbx_seq_one_letter_code
_entity_poly.pdbx_strand_id
1 'polypeptide(L)'
;MYNHQQAPIPHTELTGDMFETPSSTIAAEYRIRGEPNQLLKDPDIEEDVVYRITPESKITQSLLEICAKQFLSEYGAWSGMAALKAKCLPDGANNVLITAVARGRKHIGHCFVSQWIHMDRRIWWVTQLLVVNGYRSQKRATRMLRVLTEHYDIGKLASQTDYVGVISAHPYAICTVLRVFGRGIERLPSKPDWEKRWEDIAPLTPFPTPVCVYIMGTAPLKYLNTAKVLPGTLSARTNFYLDSRVAKEAVERIVHSMNRQIVEPWEWLFGNLEQGCEYVCGLSYRYDPEYTLVPKTCNALRSNRNHDDEGGVNTSTSSSSTYTDARTFFGDPSPSIPYADIDSYLFDVPFRCILEPSLSRVHANLVGTKRKRIHEAKELIAKQRSMLSIIMGGKPIPPCLREAYQVKTRRYPLPDHIKSWAAFTEYMFECFPNDINVTPRVLILQAIHFQELLDEHEKAGGNGGKKETKEEITRTMEPGEM
;
A
#
# COMPACT_ATOMS: atom_id res chain seq x y z
N MET A 1 5.13 -33.38 -40.84
CA MET A 1 5.13 -31.96 -40.43
C MET A 1 3.76 -31.38 -40.75
N TYR A 2 2.82 -31.42 -39.81
CA TYR A 2 1.49 -30.83 -40.00
C TYR A 2 1.49 -29.39 -39.48
N ASN A 3 1.47 -28.43 -40.41
CA ASN A 3 1.30 -27.02 -40.14
C ASN A 3 -0.17 -26.77 -39.80
N HIS A 4 -0.55 -26.87 -38.52
CA HIS A 4 -1.85 -26.38 -38.07
C HIS A 4 -1.83 -24.85 -38.03
N GLN A 5 -2.12 -24.22 -39.17
CA GLN A 5 -2.58 -22.84 -39.22
C GLN A 5 -3.97 -22.80 -38.57
N GLN A 6 -4.03 -22.48 -37.28
CA GLN A 6 -5.28 -22.05 -36.66
C GLN A 6 -5.72 -20.74 -37.32
N ALA A 7 -6.97 -20.72 -37.82
CA ALA A 7 -7.59 -19.55 -38.40
C ALA A 7 -7.51 -18.34 -37.44
N PRO A 8 -7.33 -17.11 -37.95
CA PRO A 8 -7.36 -15.91 -37.12
C PRO A 8 -8.71 -15.83 -36.39
N ILE A 9 -8.64 -15.69 -35.06
CA ILE A 9 -9.83 -15.48 -34.23
C ILE A 9 -10.41 -14.11 -34.62
N PRO A 10 -11.71 -14.02 -34.94
CA PRO A 10 -12.31 -12.74 -35.35
C PRO A 10 -12.14 -11.69 -34.25
N HIS A 11 -11.64 -10.51 -34.64
CA HIS A 11 -11.59 -9.35 -33.77
C HIS A 11 -13.01 -8.79 -33.64
N THR A 12 -13.66 -9.04 -32.51
CA THR A 12 -14.98 -8.47 -32.21
C THR A 12 -14.79 -7.05 -31.70
N GLU A 13 -15.09 -6.05 -32.54
CA GLU A 13 -15.33 -4.68 -32.06
C GLU A 13 -16.63 -4.70 -31.24
N LEU A 14 -16.49 -4.60 -29.91
CA LEU A 14 -17.61 -4.60 -28.95
C LEU A 14 -18.44 -3.32 -29.15
N THR A 15 -19.52 -3.42 -29.93
CA THR A 15 -20.52 -2.38 -30.08
C THR A 15 -21.71 -2.69 -29.16
N GLY A 16 -21.77 -2.00 -28.01
CA GLY A 16 -22.82 -2.11 -26.99
C GLY A 16 -22.34 -2.72 -25.66
N ASP A 17 -22.91 -2.26 -24.53
CA ASP A 17 -22.63 -2.68 -23.14
C ASP A 17 -23.02 -4.15 -22.85
N MET A 18 -22.66 -5.08 -23.74
CA MET A 18 -22.84 -6.50 -23.52
C MET A 18 -21.67 -7.04 -22.71
N PHE A 19 -21.84 -7.04 -21.39
CA PHE A 19 -20.99 -7.82 -20.50
C PHE A 19 -21.43 -9.28 -20.51
N GLU A 20 -20.47 -10.18 -20.42
CA GLU A 20 -20.73 -11.60 -20.33
C GLU A 20 -21.13 -12.00 -18.90
N THR A 21 -22.02 -12.99 -18.81
CA THR A 21 -22.30 -13.63 -17.52
C THR A 21 -21.12 -14.50 -17.09
N PRO A 22 -20.90 -14.76 -15.79
CA PRO A 22 -19.82 -15.62 -15.31
C PRO A 22 -19.84 -17.04 -15.89
N SER A 23 -21.02 -17.51 -16.30
CA SER A 23 -21.24 -18.80 -16.96
C SER A 23 -20.90 -18.80 -18.46
N SER A 24 -20.48 -17.67 -19.02
CA SER A 24 -20.18 -17.57 -20.45
C SER A 24 -19.02 -18.48 -20.83
N THR A 25 -19.22 -19.25 -21.90
CA THR A 25 -18.20 -20.12 -22.51
C THR A 25 -17.42 -19.42 -23.62
N ILE A 26 -17.61 -18.11 -23.78
CA ILE A 26 -16.94 -17.31 -24.80
C ILE A 26 -15.51 -17.03 -24.34
N ALA A 27 -14.55 -17.26 -25.24
CA ALA A 27 -13.17 -16.86 -25.03
C ALA A 27 -12.98 -15.52 -25.73
N ALA A 28 -12.19 -14.63 -25.14
CA ALA A 28 -11.98 -13.29 -25.66
C ALA A 28 -10.52 -12.86 -25.54
N GLU A 29 -10.09 -12.01 -26.46
CA GLU A 29 -8.76 -11.42 -26.49
C GLU A 29 -8.87 -9.90 -26.40
N TYR A 30 -8.03 -9.32 -25.54
CA TYR A 30 -8.02 -7.91 -25.24
C TYR A 30 -6.62 -7.33 -25.49
N ARG A 31 -6.58 -6.16 -26.09
CA ARG A 31 -5.37 -5.35 -26.27
C ARG A 31 -5.50 -4.08 -25.44
N ILE A 32 -5.33 -4.21 -24.11
CA ILE A 32 -5.36 -3.05 -23.21
C ILE A 32 -4.08 -2.24 -23.39
N ARG A 33 -4.19 -1.06 -24.00
CA ARG A 33 -3.10 -0.10 -24.15
C ARG A 33 -3.15 0.93 -23.02
N GLY A 34 -1.97 1.34 -22.54
CA GLY A 34 -1.85 2.50 -21.66
C GLY A 34 -1.91 3.80 -22.46
N GLU A 35 -2.28 4.90 -21.82
CA GLU A 35 -2.08 6.21 -22.42
C GLU A 35 -0.58 6.41 -22.71
N PRO A 36 -0.22 6.97 -23.88
CA PRO A 36 1.16 7.32 -24.18
C PRO A 36 1.67 8.30 -23.12
N ASN A 37 2.71 7.92 -22.37
CA ASN A 37 3.41 8.88 -21.53
C ASN A 37 4.40 9.72 -22.37
N GLN A 38 4.94 10.78 -21.80
CA GLN A 38 5.91 11.68 -22.47
C GLN A 38 7.19 10.97 -22.94
N LEU A 39 7.45 9.74 -22.49
CA LEU A 39 8.58 8.90 -22.89
C LEU A 39 8.21 7.82 -23.93
N LEU A 40 6.95 7.79 -24.36
CA LEU A 40 6.44 7.22 -25.62
C LEU A 40 6.77 5.76 -25.93
N LYS A 41 6.79 4.88 -24.93
CA LYS A 41 6.79 3.42 -25.17
C LYS A 41 5.89 2.72 -24.15
N ASP A 42 4.64 2.44 -24.55
CA ASP A 42 3.85 1.43 -23.83
C ASP A 42 4.50 0.07 -24.13
N PRO A 43 5.10 -0.60 -23.12
CA PRO A 43 5.76 -1.89 -23.35
C PRO A 43 4.79 -2.93 -23.95
N ASP A 44 3.48 -2.76 -23.76
CA ASP A 44 2.48 -3.64 -24.37
C ASP A 44 2.44 -3.49 -25.89
N ILE A 45 2.62 -2.28 -26.40
CA ILE A 45 2.66 -1.99 -27.84
C ILE A 45 3.93 -2.57 -28.44
N GLU A 46 5.08 -2.32 -27.81
CA GLU A 46 6.37 -2.81 -28.31
C GLU A 46 6.41 -4.34 -28.35
N GLU A 47 5.93 -4.97 -27.29
CA GLU A 47 5.97 -6.42 -27.11
C GLU A 47 4.74 -7.13 -27.67
N ASP A 48 3.83 -6.41 -28.34
CA ASP A 48 2.54 -6.85 -28.86
C ASP A 48 1.78 -7.78 -27.90
N VAL A 49 1.57 -7.32 -26.68
CA VAL A 49 0.93 -8.14 -25.63
C VAL A 49 -0.58 -8.18 -25.81
N VAL A 50 -1.12 -9.39 -25.74
CA VAL A 50 -2.54 -9.72 -25.76
C VAL A 50 -2.90 -10.40 -24.44
N TYR A 51 -4.04 -10.00 -23.88
CA TYR A 51 -4.61 -10.59 -22.68
C TYR A 51 -5.79 -11.46 -23.07
N ARG A 52 -5.76 -12.75 -22.76
CA ARG A 52 -6.79 -13.71 -23.17
C ARG A 52 -7.56 -14.24 -21.98
N ILE A 53 -8.88 -14.22 -22.06
CA ILE A 53 -9.81 -14.89 -21.17
C ILE A 53 -10.17 -16.25 -21.77
N THR A 54 -9.94 -17.31 -21.00
CA THR A 54 -10.25 -18.70 -21.37
C THR A 54 -11.18 -19.28 -20.30
N PRO A 55 -12.47 -19.50 -20.61
CA PRO A 55 -13.39 -20.13 -19.67
C PRO A 55 -13.03 -21.61 -19.49
N GLU A 56 -13.44 -22.19 -18.37
CA GLU A 56 -13.13 -23.55 -17.95
C GLU A 56 -13.25 -24.61 -19.05
N SER A 57 -14.36 -24.60 -19.80
CA SER A 57 -14.63 -25.56 -20.87
C SER A 57 -13.61 -25.52 -22.03
N LYS A 58 -12.79 -24.47 -22.10
CA LYS A 58 -11.74 -24.27 -23.11
C LYS A 58 -10.32 -24.36 -22.52
N ILE A 59 -10.18 -24.55 -21.22
CA ILE A 59 -8.86 -24.72 -20.60
C ILE A 59 -8.35 -26.12 -20.92
N THR A 60 -7.35 -26.21 -21.80
CA THR A 60 -6.72 -27.48 -22.16
C THR A 60 -5.71 -27.93 -21.11
N GLN A 61 -5.46 -29.24 -21.04
CA GLN A 61 -4.40 -29.81 -20.22
C GLN A 61 -3.02 -29.18 -20.51
N SER A 62 -2.74 -28.88 -21.78
CA SER A 62 -1.50 -28.20 -22.19
C SER A 62 -1.38 -26.77 -21.64
N LEU A 63 -2.48 -26.02 -21.54
CA LEU A 63 -2.48 -24.70 -20.92
C LEU A 63 -2.23 -24.78 -19.42
N LEU A 64 -2.83 -25.75 -18.74
CA LEU A 64 -2.57 -26.02 -17.32
C LEU A 64 -1.10 -26.36 -17.08
N GLU A 65 -0.49 -27.21 -17.93
CA GLU A 65 0.93 -27.56 -17.83
C GLU A 65 1.85 -26.35 -18.06
N ILE A 66 1.52 -25.46 -18.99
CA ILE A 66 2.25 -24.20 -19.19
C ILE A 66 2.17 -23.33 -17.93
N CYS A 67 0.97 -23.12 -17.38
CA CYS A 67 0.78 -22.31 -16.18
C CYS A 67 1.51 -22.91 -14.99
N ALA A 68 1.38 -24.23 -14.79
CA ALA A 68 2.07 -24.98 -13.74
C ALA A 68 3.59 -24.82 -13.82
N LYS A 69 4.16 -25.01 -15.01
CA LYS A 69 5.60 -24.87 -15.25
C LYS A 69 6.08 -23.46 -14.92
N GLN A 70 5.35 -22.44 -15.36
CA GLN A 70 5.67 -21.03 -15.08
C GLN A 70 5.57 -20.71 -13.59
N PHE A 71 4.52 -21.19 -12.91
CA PHE A 71 4.33 -20.98 -11.48
C PHE A 71 5.50 -21.56 -10.68
N LEU A 72 5.87 -22.81 -10.98
CA LEU A 72 6.99 -23.49 -10.33
C LEU A 72 8.34 -22.78 -10.59
N SER A 73 8.59 -22.31 -11.82
CA SER A 73 9.85 -21.63 -12.14
C SER A 73 10.00 -20.27 -11.48
N GLU A 74 8.91 -19.51 -11.33
CA GLU A 74 8.96 -18.11 -10.87
C GLU A 74 8.85 -17.96 -9.35
N TYR A 75 8.17 -18.90 -8.68
CA TYR A 75 8.04 -18.89 -7.22
C TYR A 75 9.03 -19.81 -6.51
N GLY A 76 9.80 -20.62 -7.26
CA GLY A 76 10.82 -21.51 -6.70
C GLY A 76 10.26 -22.39 -5.58
N ALA A 77 9.02 -22.87 -5.73
CA ALA A 77 8.28 -23.43 -4.62
C ALA A 77 8.86 -24.79 -4.17
N TRP A 78 9.13 -24.93 -2.87
CA TRP A 78 9.81 -26.10 -2.29
C TRP A 78 8.87 -27.23 -1.84
N SER A 79 7.56 -27.09 -2.06
CA SER A 79 6.55 -28.02 -1.51
C SER A 79 5.68 -28.67 -2.58
N GLY A 80 5.24 -29.91 -2.33
CA GLY A 80 4.26 -30.61 -3.18
C GLY A 80 2.92 -29.87 -3.31
N MET A 81 2.60 -28.97 -2.39
CA MET A 81 1.45 -28.05 -2.47
C MET A 81 1.52 -27.11 -3.67
N ALA A 82 2.71 -26.76 -4.15
CA ALA A 82 2.86 -25.96 -5.36
C ALA A 82 2.41 -26.71 -6.60
N ALA A 83 2.73 -28.00 -6.70
CA ALA A 83 2.26 -28.88 -7.76
C ALA A 83 0.74 -29.11 -7.67
N LEU A 84 0.18 -29.12 -6.46
CA LEU A 84 -1.28 -29.17 -6.23
C LEU A 84 -1.95 -27.87 -6.70
N LYS A 85 -1.49 -26.70 -6.24
CA LYS A 85 -2.01 -25.39 -6.68
C LYS A 85 -1.95 -25.28 -8.21
N ALA A 86 -0.83 -25.64 -8.80
CA ALA A 86 -0.60 -25.61 -10.24
C ALA A 86 -1.60 -26.42 -11.09
N LYS A 87 -2.37 -27.34 -10.50
CA LYS A 87 -3.29 -28.25 -11.21
C LYS A 87 -4.75 -28.16 -10.78
N CYS A 88 -5.12 -27.23 -9.90
CA CYS A 88 -6.48 -27.19 -9.36
C CYS A 88 -7.35 -26.12 -10.05
N LEU A 89 -8.20 -26.57 -10.97
CA LEU A 89 -9.49 -25.94 -11.21
C LEU A 89 -10.49 -26.61 -10.24
N PRO A 90 -11.03 -25.92 -9.23
CA PRO A 90 -11.97 -26.53 -8.29
C PRO A 90 -13.29 -26.91 -8.98
N ASP A 91 -13.77 -28.12 -8.69
CA ASP A 91 -15.13 -28.52 -9.04
C ASP A 91 -16.15 -27.64 -8.30
N GLY A 92 -17.31 -27.41 -8.93
CA GLY A 92 -18.40 -26.64 -8.32
C GLY A 92 -18.18 -25.12 -8.29
N ALA A 93 -17.22 -24.62 -9.05
CA ALA A 93 -17.02 -23.19 -9.31
C ALA A 93 -17.00 -22.93 -10.82
N ASN A 94 -17.33 -21.71 -11.23
CA ASN A 94 -17.05 -21.27 -12.60
C ASN A 94 -15.59 -20.82 -12.66
N ASN A 95 -14.76 -21.55 -13.38
CA ASN A 95 -13.33 -21.25 -13.46
C ASN A 95 -12.97 -20.48 -14.74
N VAL A 96 -12.08 -19.50 -14.59
CA VAL A 96 -11.58 -18.67 -15.69
C VAL A 96 -10.08 -18.60 -15.61
N LEU A 97 -9.41 -18.86 -16.72
CA LEU A 97 -7.98 -18.62 -16.89
C LEU A 97 -7.77 -17.33 -17.67
N ILE A 98 -7.02 -16.41 -17.08
CA ILE A 98 -6.53 -15.22 -17.76
C ILE A 98 -5.05 -15.42 -18.06
N THR A 99 -4.64 -15.19 -19.30
CA THR A 99 -3.24 -15.24 -19.72
C THR A 99 -2.80 -13.94 -20.36
N ALA A 100 -1.55 -13.56 -20.13
CA ALA A 100 -0.87 -12.51 -20.89
C ALA A 100 0.12 -13.18 -21.85
N VAL A 101 0.02 -12.85 -23.14
CA VAL A 101 0.80 -13.45 -24.22
C VAL A 101 1.48 -12.34 -25.01
N ALA A 102 2.80 -12.37 -25.10
CA ALA A 102 3.60 -11.44 -25.89
C ALA A 102 3.85 -11.95 -27.32
N ARG A 103 4.48 -11.11 -28.14
CA ARG A 103 4.94 -11.42 -29.51
C ARG A 103 5.56 -12.81 -29.59
N GLY A 104 5.20 -13.55 -30.64
CA GLY A 104 5.66 -14.93 -30.83
C GLY A 104 4.94 -15.97 -29.96
N ARG A 105 3.74 -15.63 -29.44
CA ARG A 105 2.92 -16.51 -28.58
C ARG A 105 3.61 -16.91 -27.27
N LYS A 106 4.50 -16.06 -26.76
CA LYS A 106 5.19 -16.30 -25.49
C LYS A 106 4.25 -15.98 -24.33
N HIS A 107 3.91 -16.96 -23.50
CA HIS A 107 3.18 -16.71 -22.26
C HIS A 107 4.07 -15.94 -21.27
N ILE A 108 3.60 -14.79 -20.79
CA ILE A 108 4.35 -13.89 -19.90
C ILE A 108 3.67 -13.68 -18.54
N GLY A 109 2.48 -14.22 -18.35
CA GLY A 109 1.77 -14.19 -17.09
C GLY A 109 0.45 -14.95 -17.17
N HIS A 110 -0.10 -15.29 -16.01
CA HIS A 110 -1.41 -15.88 -15.89
C HIS A 110 -2.03 -15.60 -14.51
N CYS A 111 -3.33 -15.83 -14.41
CA CYS A 111 -4.03 -16.03 -13.14
C CYS A 111 -5.27 -16.89 -13.37
N PHE A 112 -5.69 -17.61 -12.35
CA PHE A 112 -6.98 -18.28 -12.32
C PHE A 112 -7.95 -17.47 -11.48
N VAL A 113 -9.20 -17.44 -11.91
CA VAL A 113 -10.29 -16.83 -11.16
C VAL A 113 -11.39 -17.87 -11.02
N SER A 114 -11.74 -18.19 -9.79
CA SER A 114 -12.86 -19.07 -9.48
C SER A 114 -14.03 -18.24 -8.97
N GLN A 115 -15.22 -18.45 -9.54
CA GLN A 115 -16.44 -17.79 -9.14
C GLN A 115 -17.42 -18.79 -8.52
N TRP A 116 -17.99 -18.45 -7.37
CA TRP A 116 -19.08 -19.20 -6.74
C TRP A 116 -20.11 -18.26 -6.12
N ILE A 117 -21.26 -18.81 -5.73
CA ILE A 117 -22.33 -18.09 -5.03
C ILE A 117 -22.35 -18.52 -3.58
N HIS A 118 -22.53 -17.56 -2.68
CA HIS A 118 -22.75 -17.82 -1.27
C HIS A 118 -23.65 -16.75 -0.65
N MET A 119 -24.80 -17.16 -0.09
CA MET A 119 -25.82 -16.25 0.47
C MET A 119 -26.18 -15.09 -0.49
N ASP A 120 -26.49 -15.45 -1.75
CA ASP A 120 -26.83 -14.50 -2.82
C ASP A 120 -25.72 -13.50 -3.19
N ARG A 121 -24.52 -13.68 -2.63
CA ARG A 121 -23.33 -12.90 -2.97
C ARG A 121 -22.48 -13.71 -3.93
N ARG A 122 -22.00 -13.04 -4.96
CA ARG A 122 -21.13 -13.62 -5.97
C ARG A 122 -19.69 -13.35 -5.57
N ILE A 123 -18.92 -14.42 -5.38
CA ILE A 123 -17.53 -14.32 -4.94
C ILE A 123 -16.62 -14.63 -6.13
N TRP A 124 -15.64 -13.77 -6.38
CA TRP A 124 -14.59 -13.92 -7.38
C TRP A 124 -13.25 -14.04 -6.67
N TRP A 125 -12.60 -15.19 -6.79
CA TRP A 125 -11.35 -15.44 -6.10
C TRP A 125 -10.20 -15.63 -7.05
N VAL A 126 -9.25 -14.71 -7.00
CA VAL A 126 -8.04 -14.72 -7.80
C VAL A 126 -7.01 -15.62 -7.13
N THR A 127 -6.47 -16.56 -7.90
CA THR A 127 -5.39 -17.45 -7.50
C THR A 127 -4.27 -17.43 -8.54
N GLN A 128 -3.04 -17.73 -8.10
CA GLN A 128 -1.86 -17.85 -8.98
C GLN A 128 -1.62 -16.63 -9.87
N LEU A 129 -1.88 -15.41 -9.36
CA LEU A 129 -1.54 -14.19 -10.09
C LEU A 129 -0.02 -14.07 -10.24
N LEU A 130 0.45 -14.26 -11.47
CA LEU A 130 1.87 -14.37 -11.79
C LEU A 130 2.22 -13.60 -13.05
N VAL A 131 3.38 -12.93 -13.01
CA VAL A 131 4.03 -12.32 -14.17
C VAL A 131 5.49 -12.75 -14.16
N VAL A 132 5.99 -13.22 -15.29
CA VAL A 132 7.38 -13.71 -15.40
C VAL A 132 8.38 -12.55 -15.23
N ASN A 133 9.56 -12.82 -14.66
CA ASN A 133 10.46 -11.79 -14.12
C ASN A 133 10.71 -10.58 -15.05
N GLY A 134 10.99 -10.80 -16.34
CA GLY A 134 11.26 -9.72 -17.31
C GLY A 134 10.09 -8.79 -17.63
N TYR A 135 8.86 -9.15 -17.24
CA TYR A 135 7.64 -8.38 -17.52
C TYR A 135 7.01 -7.80 -16.24
N ARG A 136 7.64 -8.01 -15.07
CA ARG A 136 7.18 -7.44 -13.79
C ARG A 136 7.33 -5.92 -13.79
N SER A 137 6.61 -5.26 -12.90
CA SER A 137 6.59 -3.78 -12.77
C SER A 137 6.05 -3.01 -13.98
N GLN A 138 5.51 -3.68 -15.00
CA GLN A 138 4.90 -3.06 -16.19
C GLN A 138 3.36 -3.10 -16.16
N LYS A 139 2.74 -3.12 -14.98
CA LYS A 139 1.27 -3.19 -14.79
C LYS A 139 0.57 -4.38 -15.49
N ARG A 140 1.30 -5.42 -15.91
CA ARG A 140 0.74 -6.61 -16.59
C ARG A 140 -0.31 -7.34 -15.76
N ALA A 141 -0.02 -7.55 -14.47
CA ALA A 141 -0.95 -8.16 -13.53
C ALA A 141 -2.24 -7.34 -13.41
N THR A 142 -2.12 -6.00 -13.35
CA THR A 142 -3.27 -5.09 -13.31
C THR A 142 -4.12 -5.22 -14.57
N ARG A 143 -3.50 -5.22 -15.75
CA ARG A 143 -4.22 -5.38 -17.03
C ARG A 143 -4.89 -6.76 -17.15
N MET A 144 -4.26 -7.84 -16.67
CA MET A 144 -4.90 -9.16 -16.58
C MET A 144 -6.17 -9.14 -15.73
N LEU A 145 -6.18 -8.47 -14.58
CA LEU A 145 -7.41 -8.37 -13.78
C LEU A 145 -8.42 -7.36 -14.36
N ARG A 146 -7.95 -6.36 -15.10
CA ARG A 146 -8.82 -5.37 -15.76
C ARG A 146 -9.62 -5.99 -16.90
N VAL A 147 -9.03 -6.90 -17.69
CA VAL A 147 -9.82 -7.63 -18.71
C VAL A 147 -10.96 -8.42 -18.10
N LEU A 148 -10.79 -8.95 -16.88
CA LEU A 148 -11.86 -9.64 -16.17
C LEU A 148 -13.05 -8.70 -15.94
N THR A 149 -12.78 -7.48 -15.46
CA THR A 149 -13.83 -6.46 -15.24
C THR A 149 -14.39 -5.90 -16.54
N GLU A 150 -13.66 -5.94 -17.65
CA GLU A 150 -14.17 -5.50 -18.96
C GLU A 150 -15.08 -6.57 -19.58
N HIS A 151 -14.71 -7.85 -19.45
CA HIS A 151 -15.43 -8.98 -20.04
C HIS A 151 -16.70 -9.35 -19.27
N TYR A 152 -16.61 -9.44 -17.94
CA TYR A 152 -17.73 -9.88 -17.10
C TYR A 152 -18.46 -8.69 -16.45
N ASP A 153 -19.69 -8.94 -15.99
CA ASP A 153 -20.57 -7.99 -15.31
C ASP A 153 -20.21 -7.72 -13.83
N ILE A 154 -18.95 -7.91 -13.44
CA ILE A 154 -18.47 -7.84 -12.04
C ILE A 154 -18.68 -6.44 -11.48
N GLY A 155 -19.47 -6.34 -10.41
CA GLY A 155 -19.77 -5.10 -9.71
C GLY A 155 -20.70 -4.15 -10.48
N LYS A 156 -21.22 -4.55 -11.66
CA LYS A 156 -22.02 -3.68 -12.53
C LYS A 156 -23.52 -3.81 -12.32
N LEU A 157 -23.98 -4.97 -11.86
CA LEU A 157 -25.39 -5.20 -11.59
C LEU A 157 -25.79 -4.70 -10.21
N ALA A 158 -26.72 -3.74 -10.14
CA ALA A 158 -27.19 -3.20 -8.86
C ALA A 158 -27.87 -4.25 -7.96
N SER A 159 -28.44 -5.31 -8.56
CA SER A 159 -29.09 -6.41 -7.85
C SER A 159 -28.11 -7.49 -7.36
N GLN A 160 -26.83 -7.43 -7.74
CA GLN A 160 -25.83 -8.44 -7.41
C GLN A 160 -24.70 -7.80 -6.60
N THR A 161 -24.49 -8.32 -5.39
CA THR A 161 -23.29 -7.96 -4.62
C THR A 161 -22.13 -8.84 -5.06
N ASP A 162 -21.03 -8.22 -5.47
CA ASP A 162 -19.80 -8.90 -5.88
C ASP A 162 -18.69 -8.72 -4.86
N TYR A 163 -18.13 -9.84 -4.40
CA TYR A 163 -16.94 -9.88 -3.56
C TYR A 163 -15.77 -10.35 -4.36
N VAL A 164 -14.65 -9.64 -4.25
CA VAL A 164 -13.41 -10.02 -4.93
C VAL A 164 -12.34 -10.26 -3.89
N GLY A 165 -11.62 -11.37 -4.04
CA GLY A 165 -10.57 -11.73 -3.11
C GLY A 165 -9.37 -12.40 -3.74
N VAL A 166 -8.30 -12.44 -2.96
CA VAL A 166 -7.04 -13.10 -3.29
C VAL A 166 -6.40 -13.61 -2.01
N ILE A 167 -5.73 -14.76 -2.13
CA ILE A 167 -4.73 -15.20 -1.17
C ILE A 167 -3.39 -15.27 -1.88
N SER A 168 -2.35 -14.64 -1.32
CA SER A 168 -1.02 -14.66 -1.93
C SER A 168 0.06 -14.36 -0.91
N ALA A 169 1.19 -15.06 -1.02
CA ALA A 169 2.40 -14.67 -0.29
C ALA A 169 3.03 -13.38 -0.84
N HIS A 170 2.68 -12.95 -2.06
CA HIS A 170 3.34 -11.82 -2.71
C HIS A 170 2.54 -10.52 -2.54
N PRO A 171 3.10 -9.49 -1.87
CA PRO A 171 2.41 -8.21 -1.67
C PRO A 171 1.93 -7.53 -2.96
N TYR A 172 2.66 -7.67 -4.07
CA TYR A 172 2.25 -7.06 -5.35
C TYR A 172 0.99 -7.69 -5.93
N ALA A 173 0.65 -8.94 -5.60
CA ALA A 173 -0.64 -9.51 -5.98
C ALA A 173 -1.78 -8.82 -5.22
N ILE A 174 -1.59 -8.60 -3.91
CA ILE A 174 -2.53 -7.84 -3.06
C ILE A 174 -2.72 -6.42 -3.59
N CYS A 175 -1.63 -5.70 -3.86
CA CYS A 175 -1.70 -4.37 -4.46
C CYS A 175 -2.38 -4.36 -5.84
N THR A 176 -2.25 -5.44 -6.61
CA THR A 176 -2.89 -5.53 -7.92
C THR A 176 -4.40 -5.64 -7.79
N VAL A 177 -4.89 -6.52 -6.91
CA VAL A 177 -6.32 -6.65 -6.62
C VAL A 177 -6.88 -5.34 -6.08
N LEU A 178 -6.19 -4.71 -5.12
CA LEU A 178 -6.59 -3.41 -4.58
C LEU A 178 -6.64 -2.31 -5.64
N ARG A 179 -5.78 -2.34 -6.66
CA ARG A 179 -5.80 -1.33 -7.73
C ARG A 179 -6.94 -1.52 -8.74
N VAL A 180 -7.36 -2.76 -8.98
CA VAL A 180 -8.41 -3.05 -9.97
C VAL A 180 -9.79 -3.03 -9.34
N PHE A 181 -9.95 -3.68 -8.20
CA PHE A 181 -11.24 -3.83 -7.52
C PHE A 181 -11.39 -2.89 -6.33
N GLY A 182 -10.30 -2.23 -5.91
CA GLY A 182 -10.35 -1.18 -4.91
C GLY A 182 -10.00 0.18 -5.50
N ARG A 183 -9.42 1.03 -4.67
CA ARG A 183 -8.89 2.34 -5.10
C ARG A 183 -7.36 2.43 -5.04
N GLY A 184 -6.70 1.27 -5.07
CA GLY A 184 -5.26 1.13 -4.90
C GLY A 184 -4.84 1.09 -3.43
N ILE A 185 -3.60 0.62 -3.20
CA ILE A 185 -2.99 0.63 -1.86
C ILE A 185 -2.77 2.07 -1.37
N GLU A 186 -2.64 2.99 -2.32
CA GLU A 186 -2.40 4.42 -2.14
C GLU A 186 -3.58 5.16 -1.50
N ARG A 187 -4.75 4.52 -1.43
CA ARG A 187 -5.97 5.03 -0.79
C ARG A 187 -6.34 4.28 0.48
N LEU A 188 -5.59 3.24 0.86
CA LEU A 188 -5.88 2.51 2.08
C LEU A 188 -5.39 3.27 3.31
N PRO A 189 -6.16 3.24 4.42
CA PRO A 189 -5.69 3.73 5.71
C PRO A 189 -4.46 2.95 6.17
N SER A 190 -3.68 3.58 7.05
CA SER A 190 -2.61 2.91 7.78
C SER A 190 -3.19 1.78 8.64
N LYS A 191 -2.41 0.74 8.95
CA LYS A 191 -2.88 -0.40 9.76
C LYS A 191 -3.60 0.03 11.06
N PRO A 192 -3.06 0.93 11.91
CA PRO A 192 -3.72 1.32 13.15
C PRO A 192 -5.06 2.03 12.92
N ASP A 193 -5.19 2.79 11.84
CA ASP A 193 -6.43 3.49 11.51
C ASP A 193 -7.51 2.52 11.02
N TRP A 194 -7.09 1.52 10.23
CA TRP A 194 -7.98 0.45 9.79
C TRP A 194 -8.49 -0.37 10.98
N GLU A 195 -7.60 -0.77 11.90
CA GLU A 195 -7.98 -1.56 13.08
C GLU A 195 -8.96 -0.82 13.99
N LYS A 196 -8.86 0.51 14.08
CA LYS A 196 -9.75 1.34 14.92
C LYS A 196 -11.13 1.55 14.31
N ARG A 197 -11.26 1.59 12.99
CA ARG A 197 -12.44 2.14 12.30
C ARG A 197 -12.89 1.33 11.07
N TRP A 198 -12.59 0.04 10.98
CA TRP A 198 -12.90 -0.72 9.76
C TRP A 198 -14.39 -0.69 9.37
N GLU A 199 -15.30 -0.49 10.34
CA GLU A 199 -16.75 -0.36 10.13
C GLU A 199 -17.14 0.99 9.51
N ASP A 200 -16.43 2.06 9.89
CA ASP A 200 -16.65 3.43 9.39
C ASP A 200 -15.89 3.70 8.08
N ILE A 201 -14.93 2.83 7.76
CA ILE A 201 -14.09 3.00 6.58
C ILE A 201 -14.88 2.66 5.33
N ALA A 202 -14.80 3.57 4.36
CA ALA A 202 -15.50 3.56 3.09
C ALA A 202 -15.49 2.18 2.37
N PRO A 203 -16.49 1.90 1.52
CA PRO A 203 -16.44 0.74 0.64
C PRO A 203 -15.11 0.67 -0.11
N LEU A 204 -14.71 -0.55 -0.53
CA LEU A 204 -13.47 -0.84 -1.27
C LEU A 204 -12.20 -1.00 -0.42
N THR A 205 -12.30 -1.11 0.90
CA THR A 205 -11.18 -1.55 1.76
C THR A 205 -11.22 -3.05 2.05
N PRO A 206 -10.07 -3.65 2.43
CA PRO A 206 -10.04 -5.05 2.85
C PRO A 206 -11.01 -5.33 3.99
N PHE A 207 -11.71 -6.45 3.87
CA PHE A 207 -12.57 -7.01 4.89
C PHE A 207 -11.79 -7.33 6.16
N PRO A 208 -12.43 -7.22 7.33
CA PRO A 208 -11.81 -7.66 8.58
C PRO A 208 -11.70 -9.19 8.62
N THR A 209 -10.83 -9.67 9.51
CA THR A 209 -10.55 -11.10 9.70
C THR A 209 -11.81 -11.99 9.79
N PRO A 210 -12.88 -11.64 10.55
CA PRO A 210 -14.08 -12.49 10.64
C PRO A 210 -14.78 -12.69 9.30
N VAL A 211 -14.86 -11.64 8.47
CA VAL A 211 -15.48 -11.71 7.14
C VAL A 211 -14.59 -12.50 6.18
N CYS A 212 -13.27 -12.37 6.27
CA CYS A 212 -12.34 -13.21 5.49
C CYS A 212 -12.47 -14.70 5.84
N VAL A 213 -12.50 -15.07 7.13
CA VAL A 213 -12.72 -16.46 7.59
C VAL A 213 -14.01 -17.01 7.00
N TYR A 214 -15.07 -16.21 7.08
CA TYR A 214 -16.38 -16.58 6.58
C TYR A 214 -16.36 -16.88 5.08
N ILE A 215 -15.86 -15.95 4.25
CA ILE A 215 -15.79 -16.10 2.80
C ILE A 215 -14.91 -17.31 2.43
N MET A 216 -13.73 -17.42 3.04
CA MET A 216 -12.80 -18.51 2.75
C MET A 216 -13.35 -19.88 3.12
N GLY A 217 -14.09 -20.00 4.23
CA GLY A 217 -14.72 -21.26 4.65
C GLY A 217 -15.74 -21.81 3.65
N THR A 218 -16.26 -20.96 2.76
CA THR A 218 -17.23 -21.34 1.72
C THR A 218 -16.57 -21.71 0.39
N ALA A 219 -15.25 -21.52 0.28
CA ALA A 219 -14.57 -21.69 -0.97
C ALA A 219 -14.61 -23.16 -1.45
N PRO A 220 -14.89 -23.39 -2.75
CA PRO A 220 -14.81 -24.72 -3.36
C PRO A 220 -13.35 -25.21 -3.52
N LEU A 221 -12.37 -24.43 -3.05
CA LEU A 221 -10.96 -24.78 -3.05
C LEU A 221 -10.57 -25.31 -1.67
N LYS A 222 -10.22 -26.60 -1.60
CA LYS A 222 -9.79 -27.25 -0.35
C LYS A 222 -8.70 -26.46 0.39
N TYR A 223 -7.70 -25.97 -0.33
CA TYR A 223 -6.60 -25.24 0.33
C TYR A 223 -7.04 -23.89 0.91
N LEU A 224 -8.12 -23.28 0.40
CA LEU A 224 -8.70 -22.05 0.95
C LEU A 224 -9.63 -22.35 2.12
N ASN A 225 -10.54 -23.31 1.96
CA ASN A 225 -11.55 -23.60 2.98
C ASN A 225 -10.96 -24.27 4.23
N THR A 226 -9.80 -24.93 4.12
CA THR A 226 -9.05 -25.43 5.28
C THR A 226 -8.01 -24.45 5.82
N ALA A 227 -7.80 -23.30 5.17
CA ALA A 227 -6.80 -22.35 5.63
C ALA A 227 -7.26 -21.67 6.92
N LYS A 228 -6.34 -21.55 7.88
CA LYS A 228 -6.63 -20.92 9.17
C LYS A 228 -6.17 -19.47 9.13
N VAL A 229 -7.11 -18.52 9.09
CA VAL A 229 -6.80 -17.09 9.22
C VAL A 229 -6.26 -16.83 10.63
N LEU A 230 -5.17 -16.07 10.72
CA LEU A 230 -4.53 -15.76 11.99
C LEU A 230 -5.23 -14.57 12.68
N PRO A 231 -5.42 -14.60 14.00
CA PRO A 231 -6.06 -13.50 14.73
C PRO A 231 -5.26 -12.20 14.62
N GLY A 232 -5.93 -11.07 14.43
CA GLY A 232 -5.31 -9.74 14.39
C GLY A 232 -4.43 -9.49 13.16
N THR A 233 -4.51 -10.34 12.14
CA THR A 233 -3.81 -10.15 10.87
C THR A 233 -4.74 -10.45 9.69
N LEU A 234 -4.34 -9.94 8.52
CA LEU A 234 -4.91 -10.32 7.24
C LEU A 234 -4.02 -11.36 6.56
N SER A 235 -3.73 -12.43 7.29
CA SER A 235 -2.94 -13.57 6.79
C SER A 235 -3.57 -14.90 7.21
N ALA A 236 -3.40 -15.93 6.38
CA ALA A 236 -3.90 -17.25 6.66
C ALA A 236 -2.83 -18.32 6.45
N ARG A 237 -2.83 -19.31 7.34
CA ARG A 237 -1.95 -20.48 7.25
C ARG A 237 -2.49 -21.43 6.19
N THR A 238 -1.83 -21.44 5.04
CA THR A 238 -2.15 -22.32 3.90
C THR A 238 -1.17 -23.49 3.79
N ASN A 239 -0.16 -23.54 4.66
CA ASN A 239 0.98 -24.46 4.59
C ASN A 239 1.71 -24.36 3.25
N PHE A 240 1.67 -23.18 2.62
CA PHE A 240 2.38 -22.89 1.40
C PHE A 240 3.72 -22.23 1.74
N TYR A 241 4.80 -22.97 1.55
CA TYR A 241 6.15 -22.55 1.91
C TYR A 241 6.83 -21.93 0.70
N LEU A 242 7.14 -20.64 0.80
CA LEU A 242 7.90 -19.86 -0.18
C LEU A 242 9.07 -19.16 0.51
N ASP A 243 10.03 -18.71 -0.30
CA ASP A 243 11.09 -17.82 0.18
C ASP A 243 10.48 -16.48 0.65
N SER A 244 10.43 -16.31 1.98
CA SER A 244 9.87 -15.12 2.62
C SER A 244 10.66 -13.84 2.33
N ARG A 245 11.91 -13.94 1.86
CA ARG A 245 12.75 -12.77 1.55
C ARG A 245 12.14 -11.91 0.45
N VAL A 246 11.68 -12.54 -0.63
CA VAL A 246 11.05 -11.83 -1.76
C VAL A 246 9.78 -11.09 -1.32
N ALA A 247 8.97 -11.72 -0.46
CA ALA A 247 7.78 -11.10 0.10
C ALA A 247 8.14 -9.91 1.00
N LYS A 248 9.14 -10.08 1.87
CA LYS A 248 9.63 -9.03 2.78
C LYS A 248 10.17 -7.82 2.01
N GLU A 249 11.05 -8.03 1.04
CA GLU A 249 11.59 -6.96 0.18
C GLU A 249 10.50 -6.23 -0.60
N ALA A 250 9.43 -6.93 -0.99
CA ALA A 250 8.29 -6.31 -1.65
C ALA A 250 7.49 -5.42 -0.69
N VAL A 251 7.21 -5.88 0.54
CA VAL A 251 6.58 -5.05 1.58
C VAL A 251 7.44 -3.82 1.87
N GLU A 252 8.75 -4.00 2.03
CA GLU A 252 9.71 -2.92 2.30
C GLU A 252 9.63 -1.82 1.23
N ARG A 253 9.66 -2.21 -0.05
CA ARG A 253 9.53 -1.26 -1.17
C ARG A 253 8.18 -0.56 -1.20
N ILE A 254 7.09 -1.27 -0.93
CA ILE A 254 5.75 -0.68 -0.90
C ILE A 254 5.64 0.34 0.23
N VAL A 255 6.00 -0.05 1.45
CA VAL A 255 5.92 0.80 2.65
C VAL A 255 6.81 2.03 2.50
N HIS A 256 8.04 1.85 2.02
CA HIS A 256 8.94 2.97 1.74
C HIS A 256 8.32 3.94 0.72
N SER A 257 7.78 3.43 -0.40
CA SER A 257 7.15 4.25 -1.44
C SER A 257 5.91 5.00 -0.94
N MET A 258 5.07 4.36 -0.13
CA MET A 258 3.90 4.97 0.49
C MET A 258 4.30 6.10 1.45
N ASN A 259 5.29 5.86 2.30
CA ASN A 259 5.74 6.83 3.29
C ASN A 259 6.48 8.03 2.68
N ARG A 260 7.00 7.91 1.46
CA ARG A 260 7.49 9.06 0.68
C ARG A 260 6.38 10.00 0.23
N GLN A 261 5.15 9.51 0.13
CA GLN A 261 4.03 10.25 -0.43
C GLN A 261 3.13 10.80 0.68
N ILE A 262 2.81 10.03 1.71
CA ILE A 262 1.94 10.52 2.77
C ILE A 262 2.74 11.21 3.89
N VAL A 263 2.11 12.11 4.65
CA VAL A 263 2.79 12.87 5.72
C VAL A 263 2.92 12.02 6.97
N GLU A 264 1.79 11.46 7.40
CA GLU A 264 1.65 10.55 8.53
C GLU A 264 2.36 9.21 8.29
N PRO A 265 2.84 8.53 9.32
CA PRO A 265 3.46 7.22 9.14
C PRO A 265 2.44 6.17 8.66
N TRP A 266 2.73 5.56 7.51
CA TRP A 266 1.92 4.48 6.94
C TRP A 266 2.48 3.13 7.32
N GLU A 267 1.65 2.30 7.93
CA GLU A 267 1.97 0.91 8.26
C GLU A 267 1.28 -0.05 7.27
N TRP A 268 2.00 -1.10 6.89
CA TRP A 268 1.46 -2.15 6.02
C TRP A 268 0.28 -2.85 6.70
N LEU A 269 -0.90 -2.71 6.10
CA LEU A 269 -2.17 -3.20 6.64
C LEU A 269 -2.17 -4.70 6.97
N PHE A 270 -1.52 -5.52 6.14
CA PHE A 270 -1.61 -6.98 6.27
C PHE A 270 -0.63 -7.58 7.29
N GLY A 271 0.22 -6.75 7.90
CA GLY A 271 1.20 -7.18 8.91
C GLY A 271 2.37 -8.00 8.34
N ASN A 272 3.16 -8.60 9.24
CA ASN A 272 4.26 -9.48 8.85
C ASN A 272 3.74 -10.84 8.38
N LEU A 273 4.35 -11.40 7.33
CA LEU A 273 4.00 -12.73 6.84
C LEU A 273 4.84 -13.81 7.51
N GLU A 274 4.20 -14.65 8.33
CA GLU A 274 4.83 -15.85 8.89
C GLU A 274 5.09 -16.90 7.80
N GLN A 275 6.07 -17.78 8.05
CA GLN A 275 6.34 -18.89 7.15
C GLN A 275 5.14 -19.84 7.06
N GLY A 276 4.85 -20.34 5.85
CA GLY A 276 3.68 -21.19 5.60
C GLY A 276 2.34 -20.44 5.56
N CYS A 277 2.36 -19.11 5.66
CA CYS A 277 1.19 -18.25 5.55
C CYS A 277 1.18 -17.45 4.25
N GLU A 278 -0.01 -16.99 3.87
CA GLU A 278 -0.25 -16.08 2.75
C GLU A 278 -1.11 -14.91 3.22
N TYR A 279 -0.95 -13.74 2.61
CA TYR A 279 -1.84 -12.60 2.87
C TYR A 279 -3.23 -12.88 2.29
N VAL A 280 -4.26 -12.44 2.99
CA VAL A 280 -5.66 -12.52 2.57
C VAL A 280 -6.18 -11.12 2.32
N CYS A 281 -6.70 -10.88 1.13
CA CYS A 281 -7.38 -9.63 0.81
C CYS A 281 -8.71 -9.98 0.15
N GLY A 282 -9.81 -9.66 0.81
CA GLY A 282 -11.15 -9.68 0.22
C GLY A 282 -11.79 -8.31 0.38
N LEU A 283 -12.61 -7.88 -0.57
CA LEU A 283 -13.34 -6.62 -0.50
C LEU A 283 -14.66 -6.70 -1.27
N SER A 284 -15.61 -5.86 -0.88
CA SER A 284 -16.84 -5.66 -1.65
C SER A 284 -16.53 -4.78 -2.84
N TYR A 285 -16.91 -5.21 -4.04
CA TYR A 285 -16.65 -4.48 -5.27
C TYR A 285 -17.93 -3.99 -5.91
N ARG A 286 -17.91 -2.72 -6.31
CA ARG A 286 -18.91 -2.11 -7.17
C ARG A 286 -18.17 -1.35 -8.25
N TYR A 287 -18.56 -1.59 -9.51
CA TYR A 287 -17.99 -0.87 -10.63
C TYR A 287 -18.40 0.60 -10.54
N ASP A 288 -17.40 1.46 -10.66
CA ASP A 288 -17.53 2.91 -10.57
C ASP A 288 -16.92 3.48 -11.87
N PRO A 289 -17.75 3.80 -12.88
CA PRO A 289 -17.25 4.28 -14.18
C PRO A 289 -16.57 5.65 -14.08
N GLU A 290 -16.91 6.43 -13.05
CA GLU A 290 -16.32 7.75 -12.82
C GLU A 290 -14.98 7.66 -12.10
N TYR A 291 -14.63 6.48 -11.58
CA TYR A 291 -13.38 6.29 -10.87
C TYR A 291 -12.18 6.37 -11.82
N THR A 292 -11.52 7.52 -11.77
CA THR A 292 -10.18 7.71 -12.33
C THR A 292 -9.15 7.61 -11.22
N LEU A 293 -8.12 6.79 -11.42
CA LEU A 293 -6.94 6.72 -10.56
C LEU A 293 -6.16 8.03 -10.71
N VAL A 294 -6.58 9.10 -10.02
CA VAL A 294 -5.81 10.34 -9.95
C VAL A 294 -4.62 10.12 -9.01
N PRO A 295 -3.37 10.18 -9.51
CA PRO A 295 -2.20 10.12 -8.66
C PRO A 295 -2.25 11.30 -7.69
N LYS A 296 -2.25 11.05 -6.38
CA LYS A 296 -2.05 12.12 -5.40
C LYS A 296 -0.60 12.58 -5.52
N THR A 297 -0.33 13.65 -6.26
CA THR A 297 0.97 14.30 -6.24
C THR A 297 1.06 15.15 -4.98
N CYS A 298 2.03 14.83 -4.12
CA CYS A 298 2.21 15.48 -2.81
C CYS A 298 2.70 16.93 -2.87
N ASN A 299 2.73 17.53 -4.07
CA ASN A 299 3.18 18.91 -4.27
C ASN A 299 2.22 19.93 -3.63
N ALA A 300 0.97 19.55 -3.34
CA ALA A 300 -0.05 20.46 -2.82
C ALA A 300 0.20 20.98 -1.39
N LEU A 301 0.92 20.25 -0.53
CA LEU A 301 1.12 20.67 0.86
C LEU A 301 2.22 21.71 1.07
N ARG A 302 3.03 22.02 0.05
CA ARG A 302 4.07 23.07 0.14
C ARG A 302 3.62 24.44 -0.34
N SER A 303 2.53 24.55 -1.10
CA SER A 303 2.15 25.81 -1.73
C SER A 303 1.33 26.76 -0.84
N ASN A 304 0.71 26.28 0.25
CA ASN A 304 -0.19 27.11 1.06
C ASN A 304 0.48 27.87 2.21
N ARG A 305 1.81 27.97 2.27
CA ARG A 305 2.51 28.75 3.32
C ARG A 305 3.11 30.08 2.87
N ASN A 306 3.08 30.42 1.58
CA ASN A 306 3.72 31.63 1.08
C ASN A 306 2.76 32.42 0.16
N HIS A 307 1.78 33.12 0.73
CA HIS A 307 1.16 34.27 0.06
C HIS A 307 0.36 35.11 1.07
N ASP A 308 1.08 35.78 1.97
CA ASP A 308 0.60 36.93 2.73
C ASP A 308 1.80 37.87 2.94
N ASP A 309 2.42 38.34 1.85
CA ASP A 309 3.31 39.50 1.91
C ASP A 309 3.57 40.05 0.50
N GLU A 310 2.57 40.72 -0.07
CA GLU A 310 2.79 41.71 -1.12
C GLU A 310 1.67 42.75 -1.07
N GLY A 311 1.95 43.89 -0.45
CA GLY A 311 1.01 45.01 -0.42
C GLY A 311 1.50 46.24 0.32
N GLY A 312 2.21 47.13 -0.39
CA GLY A 312 2.07 48.57 -0.15
C GLY A 312 3.31 49.33 0.30
N VAL A 313 4.15 49.73 -0.66
CA VAL A 313 4.96 50.94 -0.53
C VAL A 313 4.03 52.14 -0.48
N ASN A 314 4.01 52.88 0.63
CA ASN A 314 3.64 54.30 0.65
C ASN A 314 4.34 55.03 1.79
N THR A 315 5.11 56.03 1.41
CA THR A 315 5.72 57.08 2.22
C THR A 315 4.68 58.01 2.84
N SER A 316 4.87 58.37 4.12
CA SER A 316 4.84 59.73 4.72
C SER A 316 4.21 59.80 6.13
N THR A 317 5.03 60.24 7.09
CA THR A 317 4.73 61.15 8.22
C THR A 317 3.57 60.88 9.19
N SER A 318 3.98 60.47 10.41
CA SER A 318 3.61 61.02 11.72
C SER A 318 2.14 61.33 12.06
N SER A 319 1.56 60.54 12.96
CA SER A 319 0.99 61.06 14.22
C SER A 319 0.57 59.93 15.16
N SER A 320 0.92 60.13 16.44
CA SER A 320 0.53 59.40 17.63
C SER A 320 -0.97 59.03 17.68
N SER A 321 -1.29 57.76 17.89
CA SER A 321 -2.49 57.40 18.66
C SER A 321 -2.33 56.03 19.32
N THR A 322 -2.57 56.02 20.62
CA THR A 322 -2.62 54.88 21.52
C THR A 322 -3.91 54.10 21.28
N TYR A 323 -3.81 52.94 20.63
CA TYR A 323 -4.85 51.92 20.65
C TYR A 323 -4.22 50.61 21.13
N THR A 324 -4.73 50.13 22.25
CA THR A 324 -4.41 48.84 22.86
C THR A 324 -5.15 47.76 22.10
N ASP A 325 -4.54 47.27 21.03
CA ASP A 325 -5.06 46.12 20.28
C ASP A 325 -4.67 44.82 20.99
N ALA A 326 -5.70 44.08 21.38
CA ALA A 326 -5.61 42.73 21.92
C ALA A 326 -4.99 41.83 20.84
N ARG A 327 -3.68 41.59 20.97
CA ARG A 327 -2.97 40.55 20.21
C ARG A 327 -3.73 39.24 20.34
N THR A 328 -4.34 38.85 19.23
CA THR A 328 -4.63 37.46 18.88
C THR A 328 -3.39 36.64 19.20
N PHE A 329 -3.49 35.82 20.25
CA PHE A 329 -2.55 34.76 20.58
C PHE A 329 -2.51 33.78 19.40
N PHE A 330 -1.68 34.07 18.41
CA PHE A 330 -1.19 33.05 17.50
C PHE A 330 -0.45 32.04 18.38
N GLY A 331 -1.03 30.85 18.51
CA GLY A 331 -0.59 29.83 19.46
C GLY A 331 0.92 29.64 19.39
N ASP A 332 1.56 29.66 20.57
CA ASP A 332 2.99 29.41 20.69
C ASP A 332 3.35 28.18 19.85
N PRO A 333 4.34 28.29 18.94
CA PRO A 333 4.80 27.14 18.19
C PRO A 333 5.20 26.08 19.22
N SER A 334 4.53 24.92 19.16
CA SER A 334 4.85 23.80 20.04
C SER A 334 6.37 23.65 20.06
N PRO A 335 7.00 23.58 21.25
CA PRO A 335 8.46 23.66 21.36
C PRO A 335 9.09 22.59 20.47
N SER A 336 9.80 23.05 19.45
CA SER A 336 10.36 22.18 18.42
C SER A 336 11.25 21.13 19.07
N ILE A 337 11.15 19.88 18.60
CA ILE A 337 11.94 18.79 19.16
C ILE A 337 13.43 19.09 18.89
N PRO A 338 14.28 19.15 19.93
CA PRO A 338 15.70 19.46 19.76
C PRO A 338 16.46 18.20 19.33
N TYR A 339 16.24 17.74 18.10
CA TYR A 339 16.82 16.49 17.58
C TYR A 339 18.35 16.47 17.67
N ALA A 340 19.00 17.59 17.37
CA ALA A 340 20.45 17.72 17.46
C ALA A 340 20.97 17.47 18.88
N ASP A 341 20.30 18.02 19.88
CA ASP A 341 20.65 17.80 21.28
C ASP A 341 20.46 16.34 21.71
N ILE A 342 19.41 15.69 21.20
CA ILE A 342 19.12 14.29 21.50
C ILE A 342 20.19 13.40 20.86
N ASP A 343 20.58 13.66 19.61
CA ASP A 343 21.66 12.93 18.96
C ASP A 343 23.00 13.11 19.70
N SER A 344 23.37 14.35 20.03
CA SER A 344 24.58 14.64 20.81
C SER A 344 24.57 13.90 22.14
N TYR A 345 23.43 13.88 22.84
CA TYR A 345 23.29 13.11 24.08
C TYR A 345 23.47 11.60 23.87
N LEU A 346 22.91 11.03 22.81
CA LEU A 346 23.06 9.60 22.50
C LEU A 346 24.50 9.24 22.09
N PHE A 347 25.20 10.18 21.44
CA PHE A 347 26.61 10.04 21.08
C PHE A 347 27.52 10.08 22.32
N ASP A 348 27.31 11.06 23.21
CA ASP A 348 28.11 11.24 24.43
C ASP A 348 27.82 10.17 25.49
N VAL A 349 26.65 9.52 25.41
CA VAL A 349 26.19 8.52 26.39
C VAL A 349 25.78 7.22 25.69
N PRO A 350 26.73 6.44 25.10
CA PRO A 350 26.43 5.31 24.23
C PRO A 350 25.55 4.22 24.84
N PHE A 351 25.62 3.97 26.15
CA PHE A 351 24.77 2.99 26.81
C PHE A 351 23.27 3.33 26.73
N ARG A 352 22.92 4.59 26.40
CA ARG A 352 21.54 5.00 26.14
C ARG A 352 21.01 4.49 24.79
N CYS A 353 21.88 4.02 23.91
CA CYS A 353 21.50 3.36 22.66
C CYS A 353 21.03 1.92 22.86
N ILE A 354 21.12 1.33 24.06
CA ILE A 354 20.53 0.02 24.35
C ILE A 354 19.01 0.10 24.17
N LEU A 355 18.49 -0.63 23.18
CA LEU A 355 17.08 -0.55 22.76
C LEU A 355 16.11 -1.28 23.71
N GLU A 356 16.61 -2.11 24.63
CA GLU A 356 15.77 -2.90 25.53
C GLU A 356 15.09 -2.00 26.59
N PRO A 357 13.75 -1.88 26.60
CA PRO A 357 13.06 -0.96 27.52
C PRO A 357 13.21 -1.36 28.99
N SER A 358 13.29 -2.66 29.28
CA SER A 358 13.44 -3.25 30.62
C SER A 358 14.69 -2.73 31.33
N LEU A 359 15.82 -2.69 30.63
CA LEU A 359 17.12 -2.21 31.13
C LEU A 359 17.14 -0.69 31.33
N SER A 360 16.18 0.03 30.74
CA SER A 360 16.11 1.49 30.85
C SER A 360 15.32 1.98 32.08
N ARG A 361 14.52 1.13 32.73
CA ARG A 361 13.61 1.52 33.83
C ARG A 361 14.33 2.01 35.09
N VAL A 362 15.53 1.51 35.36
CA VAL A 362 16.37 1.91 36.51
C VAL A 362 16.75 3.40 36.45
N HIS A 363 16.57 4.04 35.29
CA HIS A 363 16.86 5.45 35.06
C HIS A 363 15.62 6.28 34.69
N ALA A 364 14.39 5.75 34.86
CA ALA A 364 13.16 6.44 34.47
C ALA A 364 12.71 7.53 35.47
N ASN A 365 13.26 7.56 36.69
CA ASN A 365 12.99 8.61 37.69
C ASN A 365 13.59 9.99 37.34
N LEU A 366 13.96 10.25 36.08
CA LEU A 366 14.87 11.33 35.71
C LEU A 366 14.16 12.52 35.05
N VAL A 367 14.19 13.63 35.79
CA VAL A 367 14.01 15.03 35.39
C VAL A 367 14.68 15.30 34.03
N GLY A 368 13.88 15.67 33.01
CA GLY A 368 14.33 16.15 31.70
C GLY A 368 13.53 15.62 30.51
N THR A 369 13.04 16.51 29.64
CA THR A 369 12.21 16.20 28.46
C THR A 369 12.88 15.24 27.46
N LYS A 370 14.22 15.28 27.35
CA LYS A 370 15.01 14.41 26.44
C LYS A 370 14.95 12.93 26.84
N ARG A 371 15.13 12.62 28.13
CA ARG A 371 15.19 11.23 28.63
C ARG A 371 13.83 10.54 28.50
N LYS A 372 12.75 11.27 28.80
CA LYS A 372 11.37 10.80 28.59
C LYS A 372 11.14 10.39 27.13
N ARG A 373 11.49 11.26 26.17
CA ARG A 373 11.34 10.96 24.73
C ARG A 373 12.15 9.77 24.26
N ILE A 374 13.40 9.61 24.74
CA ILE A 374 14.22 8.43 24.41
C ILE A 374 13.58 7.15 24.95
N HIS A 375 12.95 7.20 26.13
CA HIS A 375 12.26 6.04 26.69
C HIS A 375 11.03 5.68 25.87
N GLU A 376 10.15 6.65 25.58
CA GLU A 376 8.98 6.49 24.73
C GLU A 376 9.36 5.95 23.35
N ALA A 377 10.45 6.47 22.77
CA ALA A 377 11.01 6.00 21.51
C ALA A 377 11.42 4.52 21.57
N LYS A 378 12.02 4.06 22.68
CA LYS A 378 12.38 2.64 22.86
C LYS A 378 11.15 1.74 22.99
N GLU A 379 10.10 2.20 23.66
CA GLU A 379 8.83 1.46 23.73
C GLU A 379 8.20 1.34 22.34
N LEU A 380 8.20 2.43 21.57
CA LEU A 380 7.74 2.43 20.18
C LEU A 380 8.58 1.48 19.31
N ILE A 381 9.91 1.51 19.44
CA ILE A 381 10.82 0.58 18.76
C ILE A 381 10.51 -0.86 19.15
N ALA A 382 10.26 -1.16 20.43
CA ALA A 382 9.92 -2.52 20.85
C ALA A 382 8.61 -3.01 20.18
N LYS A 383 7.63 -2.12 20.01
CA LYS A 383 6.36 -2.43 19.33
C LYS A 383 6.50 -2.56 17.81
N GLN A 384 7.28 -1.68 17.18
CA GLN A 384 7.34 -1.50 15.72
C GLN A 384 8.68 -1.90 15.08
N ARG A 385 9.51 -2.67 15.80
CA ARG A 385 10.95 -2.86 15.52
C ARG A 385 11.26 -3.17 14.07
N SER A 386 10.51 -4.10 13.47
CA SER A 386 10.79 -4.58 12.12
C SER A 386 10.40 -3.59 11.03
N MET A 387 9.45 -2.69 11.30
CA MET A 387 8.86 -1.80 10.28
C MET A 387 9.31 -0.35 10.40
N LEU A 388 9.71 0.09 11.60
CA LEU A 388 9.99 1.50 11.87
C LEU A 388 11.04 2.09 10.91
N SER A 389 12.16 1.42 10.70
CA SER A 389 13.23 1.91 9.82
C SER A 389 12.79 2.00 8.35
N ILE A 390 11.91 1.11 7.92
CA ILE A 390 11.37 1.08 6.55
C ILE A 390 10.39 2.24 6.37
N ILE A 391 9.46 2.40 7.32
CA ILE A 391 8.47 3.48 7.36
C ILE A 391 9.19 4.83 7.33
N MET A 392 10.09 5.03 8.30
CA MET A 392 10.80 6.29 8.45
C MET A 392 11.84 6.51 7.35
N GLY A 393 12.41 5.45 6.77
CA GLY A 393 13.34 5.55 5.64
C GLY A 393 12.79 6.32 4.45
N GLY A 394 11.47 6.26 4.21
CA GLY A 394 10.77 7.03 3.19
C GLY A 394 10.47 8.49 3.59
N LYS A 395 10.57 8.83 4.89
CA LYS A 395 10.28 10.16 5.41
C LYS A 395 11.49 11.09 5.28
N PRO A 396 11.25 12.40 5.11
CA PRO A 396 12.32 13.37 5.22
C PRO A 396 12.89 13.40 6.65
N ILE A 397 14.15 13.79 6.81
CA ILE A 397 14.69 14.12 8.14
C ILE A 397 14.13 15.47 8.61
N PRO A 398 13.95 15.70 9.93
CA PRO A 398 13.50 16.97 10.47
C PRO A 398 14.41 18.13 10.02
N PRO A 399 13.87 19.32 9.66
CA PRO A 399 14.67 20.47 9.25
C PRO A 399 15.74 20.86 10.27
N CYS A 400 15.39 20.90 11.56
CA CYS A 400 16.33 21.25 12.63
C CYS A 400 17.48 20.25 12.77
N LEU A 401 17.25 18.95 12.53
CA LEU A 401 18.30 17.94 12.53
C LEU A 401 19.24 18.15 11.33
N ARG A 402 18.68 18.36 10.15
CA ARG A 402 19.43 18.62 8.92
C ARG A 402 20.31 19.86 9.04
N GLU A 403 19.75 20.97 9.50
CA GLU A 403 20.47 22.24 9.71
C GLU A 403 21.65 22.06 10.68
N ALA A 404 21.45 21.32 11.78
CA ALA A 404 22.49 21.06 12.77
C ALA A 404 23.68 20.25 12.23
N TYR A 405 23.46 19.42 11.20
CA TYR A 405 24.53 18.68 10.52
C TYR A 405 25.09 19.39 9.29
N GLN A 406 24.38 20.35 8.70
CA GLN A 406 24.86 21.14 7.55
C GLN A 406 25.86 22.25 7.95
N VAL A 407 26.04 22.50 9.26
CA VAL A 407 26.98 23.53 9.74
C VAL A 407 28.40 23.23 9.24
N LYS A 408 28.97 24.17 8.48
CA LYS A 408 30.31 24.04 7.85
C LYS A 408 31.46 23.77 8.82
N THR A 409 31.26 24.05 10.12
CA THR A 409 32.26 23.80 11.17
C THR A 409 32.29 22.33 11.63
N ARG A 410 31.31 21.50 11.23
CA ARG A 410 31.32 20.07 11.53
C ARG A 410 32.43 19.37 10.73
N ARG A 411 33.06 18.39 11.35
CA ARG A 411 34.06 17.51 10.70
C ARG A 411 33.49 16.80 9.46
N TYR A 412 32.21 16.44 9.53
CA TYR A 412 31.45 15.85 8.46
C TYR A 412 30.16 16.67 8.32
N PRO A 413 30.09 17.64 7.39
CA PRO A 413 28.84 18.34 7.11
C PRO A 413 27.93 17.45 6.27
N LEU A 414 26.62 17.51 6.50
CA LEU A 414 25.62 16.74 5.76
C LEU A 414 25.44 17.31 4.35
N PRO A 415 25.61 16.53 3.27
CA PRO A 415 25.38 17.00 1.91
C PRO A 415 23.91 17.40 1.64
N ASP A 416 23.70 18.44 0.82
CA ASP A 416 22.36 19.01 0.55
C ASP A 416 21.34 18.05 -0.08
N HIS A 417 21.83 17.01 -0.76
CA HIS A 417 20.97 16.01 -1.38
C HIS A 417 20.43 14.99 -0.36
N ILE A 418 21.02 14.89 0.83
CA ILE A 418 20.59 13.96 1.88
C ILE A 418 19.40 14.56 2.62
N LYS A 419 18.21 14.12 2.21
CA LYS A 419 16.94 14.65 2.70
C LYS A 419 16.06 13.62 3.40
N SER A 420 16.30 12.31 3.18
CA SER A 420 15.52 11.23 3.78
C SER A 420 16.27 10.55 4.91
N TRP A 421 15.54 9.89 5.81
CA TRP A 421 16.18 9.09 6.86
C TRP A 421 17.01 7.94 6.31
N ALA A 422 16.62 7.33 5.18
CA ALA A 422 17.41 6.26 4.55
C ALA A 422 18.82 6.77 4.18
N ALA A 423 18.88 7.87 3.43
CA ALA A 423 20.15 8.49 3.03
C ALA A 423 20.93 9.03 4.24
N PHE A 424 20.25 9.57 5.25
CA PHE A 424 20.89 10.00 6.49
C PHE A 424 21.51 8.82 7.26
N THR A 425 20.86 7.66 7.27
CA THR A 425 21.38 6.45 7.92
C THR A 425 22.66 5.97 7.24
N GLU A 426 22.67 5.91 5.90
CA GLU A 426 23.85 5.56 5.11
C GLU A 426 25.00 6.53 5.37
N TYR A 427 24.73 7.84 5.34
CA TYR A 427 25.70 8.88 5.68
C TYR A 427 26.30 8.71 7.07
N MET A 428 25.49 8.37 8.07
CA MET A 428 25.99 8.15 9.43
C MET A 428 26.92 6.95 9.53
N PHE A 429 26.69 5.88 8.74
CA PHE A 429 27.63 4.76 8.67
C PHE A 429 28.96 5.15 8.01
N GLU A 430 28.91 5.97 6.96
CA GLU A 430 30.12 6.47 6.29
C GLU A 430 30.97 7.36 7.21
N CYS A 431 30.31 8.23 7.99
CA CYS A 431 30.99 9.14 8.91
C CYS A 431 31.52 8.44 10.17
N PHE A 432 30.85 7.38 10.63
CA PHE A 432 31.15 6.69 11.88
C PHE A 432 31.24 5.16 11.69
N PRO A 433 32.15 4.65 10.84
CA PRO A 433 32.18 3.23 10.46
C PRO A 433 32.48 2.28 11.64
N ASN A 434 33.09 2.79 12.71
CA ASN A 434 33.46 2.01 13.90
C ASN A 434 32.47 2.18 15.06
N ASP A 435 31.45 3.04 14.93
CA ASP A 435 30.46 3.26 16.00
C ASP A 435 29.32 2.24 15.89
N ILE A 436 29.37 1.22 16.74
CA ILE A 436 28.32 0.20 16.84
C ILE A 436 26.95 0.77 17.23
N ASN A 437 26.90 2.01 17.73
CA ASN A 437 25.68 2.66 18.17
C ASN A 437 24.99 3.50 17.09
N VAL A 438 25.54 3.59 15.87
CA VAL A 438 24.90 4.33 14.76
C VAL A 438 23.47 3.84 14.52
N THR A 439 23.29 2.53 14.35
CA THR A 439 21.95 1.95 14.10
C THR A 439 20.94 2.24 15.22
N PRO A 440 21.20 1.91 16.49
CA PRO A 440 20.24 2.18 17.56
C PRO A 440 20.02 3.69 17.78
N ARG A 441 21.03 4.54 17.61
CA ARG A 441 20.90 5.99 17.73
C ARG A 441 19.96 6.55 16.66
N VAL A 442 20.18 6.19 15.40
CA VAL A 442 19.30 6.62 14.30
C VAL A 442 17.88 6.08 14.48
N LEU A 443 17.71 4.83 14.94
CA LEU A 443 16.40 4.27 15.24
C LEU A 443 15.65 5.05 16.32
N ILE A 444 16.33 5.48 17.39
CA ILE A 444 15.73 6.31 18.44
C ILE A 444 15.25 7.64 17.86
N LEU A 445 16.06 8.31 17.04
CA LEU A 445 15.66 9.58 16.41
C LEU A 445 14.48 9.39 15.44
N GLN A 446 14.48 8.29 14.67
CA GLN A 446 13.37 7.91 13.80
C GLN A 446 12.08 7.67 14.59
N ALA A 447 12.15 6.99 15.73
CA ALA A 447 10.99 6.75 16.59
C ALA A 447 10.41 8.03 17.18
N ILE A 448 11.26 8.98 17.57
CA ILE A 448 10.81 10.29 18.05
C ILE A 448 10.07 11.04 16.93
N HIS A 449 10.63 11.03 15.71
CA HIS A 449 10.00 11.68 14.56
C HIS A 449 8.72 10.97 14.11
N PHE A 450 8.67 9.65 14.20
CA PHE A 450 7.44 8.90 13.96
C PHE A 450 6.31 9.37 14.88
N GLN A 451 6.59 9.51 16.19
CA GLN A 451 5.58 9.98 17.15
C GLN A 451 5.17 11.43 16.89
N GLU A 452 6.11 12.31 16.55
CA GLU A 452 5.81 13.70 16.17
C GLU A 452 4.83 13.79 14.99
N LEU A 453 5.06 12.99 13.94
CA LEU A 453 4.17 12.95 12.78
C LEU A 453 2.77 12.39 13.12
N LEU A 454 2.66 11.46 14.06
CA LEU A 454 1.36 10.97 14.55
C LEU A 454 0.62 12.07 15.32
N ASP A 455 1.31 12.75 16.24
CA ASP A 455 0.72 13.83 17.05
C ASP A 455 0.23 14.98 16.15
N GLU A 456 0.98 15.32 15.10
CA GLU A 456 0.57 16.33 14.10
C GLU A 456 -0.69 15.92 13.35
N HIS A 457 -0.77 14.66 12.92
CA HIS A 457 -1.95 14.13 12.23
C HIS A 457 -3.20 14.12 13.11
N GLU A 458 -3.08 13.71 14.38
CA GLU A 458 -4.19 13.72 15.34
C GLU A 458 -4.69 15.15 15.62
N LYS A 459 -3.77 16.12 15.76
CA LYS A 459 -4.12 17.55 15.91
C LYS A 459 -4.84 18.10 14.67
N ALA A 460 -4.41 17.72 13.47
CA ALA A 460 -5.05 18.13 12.24
C ALA A 460 -6.48 17.59 12.13
N GLY A 461 -6.70 16.32 12.50
CA GLY A 461 -8.04 15.70 12.50
C GLY A 461 -9.00 16.30 13.53
N GLY A 462 -8.52 16.62 14.73
CA GLY A 462 -9.35 17.15 15.82
C GLY A 462 -9.95 18.54 15.56
N ASN A 463 -9.27 19.37 14.76
CA ASN A 463 -9.74 20.72 14.42
C ASN A 463 -10.72 20.73 13.23
N GLY A 464 -10.61 19.77 12.31
CA GLY A 464 -11.51 19.66 11.15
C GLY A 464 -12.93 19.24 11.52
N GLY A 465 -13.05 18.23 12.40
CA GLY A 465 -14.35 17.66 12.76
C GLY A 465 -15.31 18.64 13.42
N LYS A 466 -14.82 19.63 14.19
CA LYS A 466 -15.70 20.63 14.84
C LYS A 466 -16.24 21.70 13.88
N LYS A 467 -15.61 21.89 12.72
CA LYS A 467 -16.00 22.96 11.78
C LYS A 467 -17.05 22.46 10.79
N GLU A 468 -16.92 21.23 10.29
CA GLU A 468 -17.90 20.63 9.36
C GLU A 468 -19.26 20.38 10.02
N THR A 469 -19.32 19.91 11.27
CA THR A 469 -20.60 19.72 11.98
C THR A 469 -21.31 21.05 12.24
N LYS A 470 -20.58 22.17 12.36
CA LYS A 470 -21.17 23.49 12.57
C LYS A 470 -21.78 24.04 11.28
N GLU A 471 -21.17 23.82 10.13
CA GLU A 471 -21.74 24.23 8.83
C GLU A 471 -22.94 23.38 8.41
N GLU A 472 -22.96 22.08 8.76
CA GLU A 472 -24.10 21.20 8.48
C GLU A 472 -25.32 21.50 9.38
N ILE A 473 -25.10 21.87 10.65
CA ILE A 473 -26.17 22.34 11.56
C ILE A 473 -26.68 23.73 11.13
N THR A 474 -25.82 24.60 10.59
CA THR A 474 -26.25 25.93 10.13
C THR A 474 -27.03 25.86 8.80
N ARG A 475 -26.82 24.82 7.98
CA ARG A 475 -27.61 24.59 6.75
C ARG A 475 -28.96 23.91 6.99
N THR A 476 -29.19 23.29 8.14
CA THR A 476 -30.45 22.60 8.47
C THR A 476 -31.43 23.45 9.28
N MET A 477 -31.03 24.66 9.70
CA MET A 477 -31.96 25.64 10.30
C MET A 477 -32.27 26.73 9.28
N GLU A 478 -33.20 26.46 8.35
CA GLU A 478 -33.90 27.55 7.65
C GLU A 478 -34.80 28.29 8.66
N PRO A 479 -34.69 29.62 8.79
CA PRO A 479 -35.56 30.41 9.65
C PRO A 479 -36.88 30.65 8.91
N GLY A 480 -37.89 29.84 9.23
CA GLY A 480 -39.19 29.94 8.55
C GLY A 480 -40.32 29.19 9.22
N GLU A 481 -40.50 29.35 10.53
CA GLU A 481 -41.78 29.16 11.23
C GLU A 481 -41.68 29.76 12.64
N MET A 482 -41.98 31.05 12.73
CA MET A 482 -42.38 31.72 13.97
C MET A 482 -43.53 32.67 13.68
#